data_AF-A0A961D803-F1
#
_entry.id   AF-A0A961D803-F1
#
_cell.length_a   1.000
_cell.length_b   1.000
_cell.length_c   1.000
_cell.angle_alpha   90.00
_cell.angle_beta   90.00
_cell.angle_gamma   90.00
#
_symmetry.space_group_name_H-M   'P 1'
#
loop_
_entity.id
_entity.type
_entity.pdbx_description
1 polymer ?
#
loop_
_entity_poly.entity_id
_entity_poly.type
_entity_poly.pdbx_seq_one_letter_code
_entity_poly.pdbx_strand_id
1 'polypeptide(L)'
;MNRLTFIGCLLLGSGVLWAQSTINPTQKFAWAANAGWIDLRTSPENGVVVGAYVCSGFGYGANIGWIHLGDGTPEDHVRYSNANGTDYGVNVQPGGFLRGLAYGANVGWLMFESSGNPRVDLSTGLMSGFIWGANIGWINLGNMDFQVVVDSLQSSPDTDNDQIPDAWEYLRTGSLGFLSLNGDLDHDGVSDRNEYQSDTDPLSSADTFSVMLPQVEKLPNGDMQVTLTWRSSPDREYVIEAIDDLTGSMWMDAGMGPIKPDAGSQTTRTITGPPGVRRFYRARVLLPLQP
;
A
#
# COMPACT_ATOMS: atom_id res chain seq x y z
N MET A 1 -57.67 -27.67 -1.49
CA MET A 1 -56.63 -27.44 -0.45
C MET A 1 -55.56 -26.56 -1.07
N ASN A 2 -55.70 -25.23 -0.97
CA ASN A 2 -54.76 -24.28 -1.54
C ASN A 2 -53.65 -24.00 -0.52
N ARG A 3 -52.43 -24.43 -0.81
CA ARG A 3 -51.24 -24.09 0.01
C ARG A 3 -50.73 -22.73 -0.44
N LEU A 4 -50.84 -21.72 0.42
CA LEU A 4 -50.10 -20.47 0.29
C LEU A 4 -48.65 -20.71 0.68
N THR A 5 -47.72 -20.47 -0.25
CA THR A 5 -46.28 -20.44 0.00
C THR A 5 -45.90 -19.01 0.37
N PHE A 6 -45.53 -18.76 1.63
CA PHE A 6 -44.94 -17.49 2.05
C PHE A 6 -43.48 -17.46 1.59
N ILE A 7 -43.15 -16.56 0.66
CA ILE A 7 -41.77 -16.19 0.34
C ILE A 7 -41.39 -15.09 1.32
N GLY A 8 -40.60 -15.44 2.34
CA GLY A 8 -40.00 -14.46 3.24
C GLY A 8 -38.88 -13.73 2.50
N CYS A 9 -39.07 -12.44 2.25
CA CYS A 9 -38.02 -11.56 1.75
C CYS A 9 -37.03 -11.32 2.88
N LEU A 10 -35.84 -11.92 2.81
CA LEU A 10 -34.74 -11.65 3.74
C LEU A 10 -34.16 -10.28 3.36
N LEU A 11 -34.57 -9.23 4.07
CA LEU A 11 -33.88 -7.94 4.04
C LEU A 11 -32.49 -8.15 4.66
N LEU A 12 -31.48 -8.36 3.81
CA LEU A 12 -30.09 -8.18 4.19
C LEU A 12 -29.91 -6.69 4.47
N GLY A 13 -29.93 -6.31 5.74
CA GLY A 13 -29.48 -4.99 6.14
C GLY A 13 -28.04 -4.84 5.69
N SER A 14 -27.78 -3.86 4.83
CA SER A 14 -26.45 -3.37 4.51
C SER A 14 -25.85 -2.76 5.78
N GLY A 15 -25.34 -3.61 6.67
CA GLY A 15 -24.41 -3.18 7.68
C GLY A 15 -23.19 -2.63 6.96
N VAL A 16 -22.82 -1.39 7.26
CA VAL A 16 -21.50 -0.86 6.92
C VAL A 16 -20.51 -1.79 7.62
N LEU A 17 -19.87 -2.68 6.87
CA LEU A 17 -18.72 -3.43 7.36
C LEU A 17 -17.61 -2.40 7.52
N TRP A 18 -17.45 -1.91 8.75
CA TRP A 18 -16.25 -1.17 9.11
C TRP A 18 -15.08 -2.06 8.81
N ALA A 19 -14.16 -1.54 8.00
CA ALA A 19 -12.99 -2.30 7.64
C ALA A 19 -12.20 -2.62 8.92
N GLN A 20 -11.73 -3.87 9.01
CA GLN A 20 -10.99 -4.29 10.17
C GLN A 20 -9.63 -3.59 10.22
N SER A 21 -9.15 -3.33 11.42
CA SER A 21 -7.78 -2.85 11.67
C SER A 21 -6.79 -3.69 10.87
N THR A 22 -5.82 -3.02 10.26
CA THR A 22 -4.76 -3.67 9.48
C THR A 22 -3.49 -3.91 10.28
N ILE A 23 -3.44 -3.45 11.54
CA ILE A 23 -2.31 -3.65 12.45
C ILE A 23 -2.27 -5.11 12.91
N ASN A 24 -1.11 -5.73 12.99
CA ASN A 24 -0.94 -7.10 13.45
C ASN A 24 -1.52 -7.33 14.85
N PRO A 25 -2.23 -8.45 15.13
CA PRO A 25 -2.88 -8.66 16.42
C PRO A 25 -1.91 -8.83 17.61
N THR A 26 -0.64 -9.14 17.37
CA THR A 26 0.38 -9.32 18.41
C THR A 26 1.42 -8.20 18.43
N GLN A 27 1.84 -7.72 17.26
CA GLN A 27 2.83 -6.66 17.08
C GLN A 27 2.14 -5.32 16.84
N LYS A 28 1.48 -4.79 17.89
CA LYS A 28 0.55 -3.65 17.81
C LYS A 28 0.83 -2.49 18.75
N PHE A 29 1.85 -2.61 19.61
CA PHE A 29 2.09 -1.64 20.66
C PHE A 29 3.22 -0.68 20.28
N ALA A 30 2.87 0.59 20.12
CA ALA A 30 3.85 1.68 20.05
C ALA A 30 4.24 2.16 21.47
N TRP A 31 5.37 2.83 21.61
CA TRP A 31 5.89 3.26 22.92
C TRP A 31 6.20 4.75 22.97
N ALA A 32 5.76 5.42 24.02
CA ALA A 32 6.17 6.78 24.36
C ALA A 32 6.71 6.86 25.79
N ALA A 33 7.87 7.47 25.97
CA ALA A 33 8.49 7.58 27.29
C ALA A 33 7.59 8.30 28.33
N ASN A 34 6.80 9.29 27.87
CA ASN A 34 5.93 10.08 28.76
C ASN A 34 4.47 9.61 28.79
N ALA A 35 4.11 8.58 28.01
CA ALA A 35 2.73 8.09 27.93
C ALA A 35 2.59 6.57 28.11
N GLY A 36 3.69 5.82 28.04
CA GLY A 36 3.71 4.36 28.09
C GLY A 36 3.36 3.71 26.75
N TRP A 37 2.83 2.48 26.84
CA TRP A 37 2.40 1.70 25.69
C TRP A 37 1.10 2.25 25.09
N ILE A 38 1.02 2.24 23.77
CA ILE A 38 -0.12 2.65 22.97
C ILE A 38 -0.54 1.46 22.11
N ASP A 39 -1.71 0.90 22.38
CA ASP A 39 -2.32 -0.18 21.61
C ASP A 39 -2.92 0.40 20.32
N LEU A 40 -2.35 0.05 19.17
CA LEU A 40 -2.85 0.47 17.86
C LEU A 40 -3.94 -0.49 17.31
N ARG A 41 -4.21 -1.62 17.98
CA ARG A 41 -5.32 -2.53 17.66
C ARG A 41 -6.05 -2.94 18.94
N THR A 42 -6.81 -1.99 19.48
CA THR A 42 -7.66 -2.18 20.66
C THR A 42 -8.77 -3.21 20.42
N SER A 43 -9.38 -3.17 19.24
CA SER A 43 -10.26 -4.21 18.72
C SER A 43 -10.07 -4.34 17.20
N PRO A 44 -10.50 -5.46 16.59
CA PRO A 44 -10.49 -5.59 15.14
C PRO A 44 -11.30 -4.50 14.43
N GLU A 45 -12.39 -4.01 15.01
CA GLU A 45 -13.35 -3.12 14.33
C GLU A 45 -13.01 -1.63 14.47
N ASN A 46 -12.29 -1.25 15.53
CA ASN A 46 -12.00 0.16 15.84
C ASN A 46 -10.52 0.50 15.86
N GLY A 47 -9.64 -0.51 15.78
CA GLY A 47 -8.19 -0.30 15.75
C GLY A 47 -7.75 0.53 14.55
N VAL A 48 -6.48 0.94 14.59
CA VAL A 48 -5.86 1.67 13.48
C VAL A 48 -5.94 0.86 12.19
N VAL A 49 -6.35 1.54 11.14
CA VAL A 49 -6.33 1.06 9.76
C VAL A 49 -5.30 1.89 9.02
N VAL A 50 -4.32 1.23 8.41
CA VAL A 50 -3.42 1.85 7.43
C VAL A 50 -3.94 1.46 6.05
N GLY A 51 -4.42 2.45 5.30
CA GLY A 51 -4.84 2.30 3.91
C GLY A 51 -3.74 2.65 2.92
N ALA A 52 -4.02 2.45 1.64
CA ALA A 52 -3.09 2.79 0.56
C ALA A 52 -2.81 4.31 0.45
N TYR A 53 -3.77 5.15 0.87
CA TYR A 53 -3.69 6.62 0.74
C TYR A 53 -3.83 7.37 2.08
N VAL A 54 -4.59 6.81 3.01
CA VAL A 54 -4.90 7.43 4.30
C VAL A 54 -4.97 6.37 5.40
N CYS A 55 -4.74 6.76 6.64
CA CYS A 55 -5.06 5.96 7.81
C CYS A 55 -6.40 6.39 8.41
N SER A 56 -6.99 5.50 9.20
CA SER A 56 -8.20 5.79 9.97
C SER A 56 -8.25 4.98 11.28
N GLY A 57 -9.31 5.17 12.06
CA GLY A 57 -9.55 4.41 13.28
C GLY A 57 -8.77 4.93 14.49
N PHE A 58 -8.65 4.08 15.51
CA PHE A 58 -8.24 4.50 16.84
C PHE A 58 -7.10 3.67 17.46
N GLY A 59 -6.12 4.37 18.02
CA GLY A 59 -5.19 3.84 19.01
C GLY A 59 -5.60 4.22 20.43
N TYR A 60 -5.08 3.51 21.44
CA TYR A 60 -5.35 3.79 22.85
C TYR A 60 -4.10 3.65 23.71
N GLY A 61 -3.79 4.66 24.51
CA GLY A 61 -2.80 4.58 25.58
C GLY A 61 -3.44 4.76 26.94
N ALA A 62 -3.15 3.90 27.90
CA ALA A 62 -3.79 3.93 29.22
C ALA A 62 -3.65 5.30 29.94
N ASN A 63 -2.54 6.00 29.73
CA ASN A 63 -2.27 7.30 30.35
C ASN A 63 -2.75 8.50 29.52
N ILE A 64 -3.12 8.29 28.26
CA ILE A 64 -3.40 9.36 27.29
C ILE A 64 -4.75 9.21 26.57
N GLY A 65 -5.49 8.14 26.84
CA GLY A 65 -6.77 7.85 26.22
C GLY A 65 -6.66 7.51 24.72
N TRP A 66 -7.74 7.80 24.01
CA TRP A 66 -7.91 7.51 22.60
C TRP A 66 -7.15 8.49 21.71
N ILE A 67 -6.60 7.97 20.62
CA ILE A 67 -5.97 8.72 19.53
C ILE A 67 -6.71 8.35 18.25
N HIS A 68 -7.27 9.34 17.56
CA HIS A 68 -7.95 9.20 16.27
C HIS A 68 -7.02 9.59 15.12
N LEU A 69 -6.86 8.71 14.13
CA LEU A 69 -5.95 8.92 12.99
C LEU A 69 -6.66 9.49 11.75
N GLY A 70 -7.97 9.71 11.82
CA GLY A 70 -8.81 10.13 10.69
C GLY A 70 -10.00 9.20 10.52
N ASP A 71 -11.01 9.64 9.77
CA ASP A 71 -12.27 8.92 9.57
C ASP A 71 -12.27 7.99 8.34
N GLY A 72 -11.23 8.06 7.51
CA GLY A 72 -11.06 7.30 6.28
C GLY A 72 -11.74 7.94 5.06
N THR A 73 -12.31 9.13 5.21
CA THR A 73 -13.10 9.80 4.17
C THR A 73 -12.63 11.24 3.96
N PRO A 74 -11.40 11.45 3.42
CA PRO A 74 -10.91 12.78 3.13
C PRO A 74 -11.83 13.52 2.15
N GLU A 75 -11.94 14.84 2.30
CA GLU A 75 -12.86 15.68 1.52
C GLU A 75 -12.55 15.68 0.01
N ASP A 76 -11.28 15.52 -0.38
CA ASP A 76 -10.86 15.43 -1.79
C ASP A 76 -10.84 13.99 -2.33
N HIS A 77 -11.33 13.02 -1.55
CA HIS A 77 -11.34 11.58 -1.85
C HIS A 77 -9.96 10.89 -1.90
N VAL A 78 -8.86 11.62 -1.69
CA VAL A 78 -7.49 11.07 -1.80
C VAL A 78 -6.73 11.24 -0.48
N ARG A 79 -6.72 12.43 0.12
CA ARG A 79 -5.90 12.79 1.29
C ARG A 79 -6.57 13.85 2.16
N TYR A 80 -6.38 13.72 3.47
CA TYR A 80 -6.79 14.77 4.40
C TYR A 80 -5.98 16.05 4.15
N SER A 81 -6.69 17.17 3.99
CA SER A 81 -6.11 18.50 3.82
C SER A 81 -5.30 18.95 5.04
N ASN A 82 -5.71 18.54 6.25
CA ASN A 82 -5.10 18.93 7.52
C ASN A 82 -5.01 20.47 7.72
N ALA A 83 -5.92 21.23 7.12
CA ALA A 83 -5.81 22.70 7.05
C ALA A 83 -6.44 23.44 8.26
N ASN A 84 -7.56 22.96 8.77
CA ASN A 84 -8.40 23.69 9.72
C ASN A 84 -9.04 22.80 10.82
N GLY A 85 -8.65 21.52 10.88
CA GLY A 85 -9.12 20.56 11.88
C GLY A 85 -10.51 19.97 11.63
N THR A 86 -11.20 20.30 10.53
CA THR A 86 -12.43 19.60 10.13
C THR A 86 -12.14 18.37 9.30
N ASP A 87 -11.19 18.50 8.36
CA ASP A 87 -10.67 17.42 7.54
C ASP A 87 -9.22 17.16 7.95
N TYR A 88 -9.04 16.19 8.85
CA TYR A 88 -7.74 15.86 9.44
C TYR A 88 -7.54 14.36 9.51
N GLY A 89 -6.28 13.98 9.43
CA GLY A 89 -5.88 12.59 9.58
C GLY A 89 -4.48 12.36 9.05
N VAL A 90 -4.09 11.10 9.08
CA VAL A 90 -2.77 10.65 8.63
C VAL A 90 -2.87 10.18 7.19
N ASN A 91 -2.17 10.85 6.30
CA ASN A 91 -1.98 10.49 4.91
C ASN A 91 -0.82 9.50 4.74
N VAL A 92 -0.98 8.54 3.83
CA VAL A 92 0.08 7.66 3.34
C VAL A 92 0.61 8.25 2.03
N GLN A 93 1.87 8.66 2.07
CA GLN A 93 2.60 9.24 0.93
C GLN A 93 3.46 8.17 0.25
N PRO A 94 3.92 8.42 -0.99
CA PRO A 94 4.66 7.43 -1.77
C PRO A 94 5.87 6.85 -1.04
N GLY A 95 6.02 5.53 -1.06
CA GLY A 95 7.04 4.79 -0.30
C GLY A 95 6.65 4.47 1.15
N GLY A 96 5.38 4.64 1.51
CA GLY A 96 4.83 4.31 2.83
C GLY A 96 5.08 5.35 3.91
N PHE A 97 5.43 6.59 3.55
CA PHE A 97 5.65 7.66 4.53
C PHE A 97 4.32 8.15 5.10
N LEU A 98 4.23 8.21 6.42
CA LEU A 98 3.02 8.68 7.10
C LEU A 98 3.15 10.17 7.39
N ARG A 99 2.18 10.99 6.96
CA ARG A 99 2.20 12.44 7.18
C ARG A 99 0.84 12.97 7.61
N GLY A 100 0.81 14.08 8.35
CA GLY A 100 -0.44 14.72 8.76
C GLY A 100 -0.65 14.68 10.27
N LEU A 101 -1.91 14.63 10.69
CA LEU A 101 -2.30 14.86 12.07
C LEU A 101 -3.18 13.72 12.59
N ALA A 102 -2.91 13.31 13.84
CA ALA A 102 -3.84 12.53 14.64
C ALA A 102 -4.25 13.37 15.86
N TYR A 103 -5.39 13.04 16.47
CA TYR A 103 -5.93 13.80 17.59
C TYR A 103 -6.24 12.89 18.78
N GLY A 104 -5.77 13.26 19.97
CA GLY A 104 -6.20 12.63 21.21
C GLY A 104 -6.77 13.66 22.18
N ALA A 105 -7.99 13.43 22.69
CA ALA A 105 -8.68 14.41 23.54
C ALA A 105 -7.89 14.83 24.79
N ASN A 106 -7.05 13.93 25.33
CA ASN A 106 -6.26 14.20 26.53
C ASN A 106 -4.85 14.75 26.23
N VAL A 107 -4.39 14.68 24.98
CA VAL A 107 -3.00 15.02 24.59
C VAL A 107 -2.90 16.05 23.47
N GLY A 108 -4.02 16.40 22.83
CA GLY A 108 -4.07 17.31 21.69
C GLY A 108 -3.59 16.65 20.39
N TRP A 109 -3.03 17.48 19.52
CA TRP A 109 -2.53 17.07 18.21
C TRP A 109 -1.24 16.26 18.32
N LEU A 110 -1.19 15.18 17.54
CA LEU A 110 -0.03 14.34 17.30
C LEU A 110 0.35 14.46 15.83
N MET A 111 1.62 14.74 15.56
CA MET A 111 2.12 15.11 14.25
C MET A 111 2.95 13.98 13.65
N PHE A 112 2.55 13.55 12.46
CA PHE A 112 3.31 12.66 11.61
C PHE A 112 4.15 13.53 10.67
N GLU A 113 5.36 13.86 11.09
CA GLU A 113 6.20 14.85 10.43
C GLU A 113 7.54 14.28 9.93
N SER A 114 8.16 14.99 8.99
CA SER A 114 9.42 14.56 8.37
C SER A 114 10.57 14.37 9.38
N SER A 115 10.60 15.13 10.47
CA SER A 115 11.62 15.03 11.52
C SER A 115 11.59 13.68 12.24
N GLY A 116 10.39 13.20 12.59
CA GLY A 116 10.20 11.88 13.17
C GLY A 116 10.21 10.76 12.13
N ASN A 117 10.00 11.11 10.86
CA ASN A 117 9.93 10.22 9.70
C ASN A 117 9.12 8.92 9.94
N PRO A 118 7.89 9.01 10.47
CA PRO A 118 7.04 7.84 10.64
C PRO A 118 6.69 7.26 9.26
N ARG A 119 6.78 5.94 9.15
CA ARG A 119 6.57 5.21 7.88
C ARG A 119 6.25 3.74 8.11
N VAL A 120 5.64 3.12 7.10
CA VAL A 120 5.45 1.68 6.96
C VAL A 120 6.39 1.20 5.86
N ASP A 121 7.16 0.14 6.12
CA ASP A 121 7.87 -0.55 5.06
C ASP A 121 6.88 -1.41 4.27
N LEU A 122 6.63 -1.02 3.02
CA LEU A 122 5.61 -1.62 2.17
C LEU A 122 5.88 -3.09 1.76
N SER A 123 7.09 -3.60 2.01
CA SER A 123 7.43 -4.99 1.75
C SER A 123 7.19 -5.90 2.96
N THR A 124 7.36 -5.34 4.16
CA THR A 124 7.37 -6.13 5.41
C THR A 124 6.26 -5.78 6.39
N GLY A 125 5.56 -4.67 6.16
CA GLY A 125 4.57 -4.13 7.09
C GLY A 125 5.17 -3.43 8.32
N LEU A 126 6.50 -3.46 8.49
CA LEU A 126 7.15 -2.92 9.68
C LEU A 126 6.99 -1.40 9.73
N MET A 127 6.41 -0.91 10.83
CA MET A 127 6.36 0.52 11.11
C MET A 127 7.66 0.97 11.79
N SER A 128 8.06 2.20 11.54
CA SER A 128 9.23 2.82 12.16
C SER A 128 9.12 4.34 12.17
N GLY A 129 10.03 4.99 12.91
CA GLY A 129 10.03 6.45 13.09
C GLY A 129 9.23 6.87 14.32
N PHE A 130 9.02 8.17 14.44
CA PHE A 130 8.43 8.78 15.62
C PHE A 130 7.29 9.74 15.26
N ILE A 131 6.25 9.73 16.09
CA ILE A 131 5.16 10.70 16.07
C ILE A 131 5.45 11.73 17.18
N TRP A 132 5.30 13.02 16.87
CA TRP A 132 5.52 14.08 17.85
C TRP A 132 4.20 14.55 18.47
N GLY A 133 4.13 14.67 19.79
CA GLY A 133 3.02 15.34 20.48
C GLY A 133 3.53 16.39 21.45
N ALA A 134 3.04 17.63 21.37
CA ALA A 134 3.51 18.73 22.22
C ALA A 134 3.43 18.41 23.73
N ASN A 135 2.39 17.68 24.14
CA ASN A 135 2.11 17.39 25.54
C ASN A 135 2.75 16.07 26.05
N ILE A 136 3.23 15.21 25.15
CA ILE A 136 3.72 13.87 25.50
C ILE A 136 5.08 13.52 24.89
N GLY A 137 5.66 14.39 24.08
CA GLY A 137 6.90 14.15 23.36
C GLY A 137 6.74 13.10 22.26
N TRP A 138 7.77 12.27 22.09
CA TRP A 138 7.85 11.31 20.99
C TRP A 138 7.18 9.98 21.31
N ILE A 139 6.38 9.49 20.36
CA ILE A 139 5.88 8.12 20.30
C ILE A 139 6.71 7.38 19.24
N ASN A 140 7.40 6.32 19.64
CA ASN A 140 8.16 5.43 18.77
C ASN A 140 7.25 4.34 18.18
N LEU A 141 7.22 4.23 16.86
CA LEU A 141 6.41 3.26 16.11
C LEU A 141 7.07 1.88 15.94
N GLY A 142 8.29 1.69 16.43
CA GLY A 142 8.98 0.40 16.34
C GLY A 142 10.48 0.56 16.30
N ASN A 143 11.17 -0.41 16.89
CA ASN A 143 12.63 -0.52 16.89
C ASN A 143 13.05 -2.01 16.94
N MET A 144 14.27 -2.30 17.40
CA MET A 144 14.76 -3.67 17.54
C MET A 144 14.23 -4.40 18.79
N ASP A 145 13.66 -3.68 19.76
CA ASP A 145 13.16 -4.26 21.02
C ASP A 145 11.66 -4.59 20.94
N PHE A 146 10.90 -3.78 20.20
CA PHE A 146 9.48 -4.00 19.92
C PHE A 146 9.16 -3.57 18.49
N GLN A 147 8.16 -4.22 17.90
CA GLN A 147 7.73 -3.95 16.54
C GLN A 147 6.25 -3.62 16.52
N VAL A 148 5.89 -2.70 15.64
CA VAL A 148 4.51 -2.54 15.17
C VAL A 148 4.50 -2.98 13.71
N VAL A 149 3.57 -3.84 13.35
CA VAL A 149 3.44 -4.41 12.01
C VAL A 149 2.06 -4.12 11.45
N VAL A 150 2.01 -3.78 10.17
CA VAL A 150 0.82 -3.67 9.34
C VAL A 150 0.74 -4.96 8.52
N ASP A 151 -0.30 -5.78 8.73
CA ASP A 151 -0.47 -7.05 8.03
C ASP A 151 -0.92 -6.85 6.58
N SER A 152 -1.72 -5.81 6.32
CA SER A 152 -2.24 -5.47 5.00
C SER A 152 -2.47 -3.96 4.84
N LEU A 153 -2.57 -3.47 3.61
CA LEU A 153 -3.07 -2.13 3.34
C LEU A 153 -4.52 -2.22 2.92
N GLN A 154 -5.35 -1.38 3.53
CA GLN A 154 -6.72 -1.20 3.08
C GLN A 154 -6.74 -0.43 1.75
N SER A 155 -7.33 -1.02 0.72
CA SER A 155 -7.64 -0.31 -0.52
C SER A 155 -8.61 0.84 -0.27
N SER A 156 -8.47 1.92 -1.04
CA SER A 156 -9.56 2.90 -1.18
C SER A 156 -10.81 2.20 -1.69
N PRO A 157 -12.02 2.73 -1.41
CA PRO A 157 -13.24 2.31 -2.11
C PRO A 157 -13.04 2.24 -3.63
N ASP A 158 -13.81 1.37 -4.26
CA ASP A 158 -13.95 1.18 -5.71
C ASP A 158 -15.45 1.25 -5.99
N THR A 159 -15.94 2.46 -6.28
CA THR A 159 -17.36 2.80 -6.31
C THR A 159 -18.04 2.28 -7.57
N ASP A 160 -17.34 2.31 -8.70
CA ASP A 160 -17.87 1.86 -10.00
C ASP A 160 -17.51 0.40 -10.35
N ASN A 161 -16.76 -0.28 -9.47
CA ASN A 161 -16.41 -1.71 -9.50
C ASN A 161 -15.57 -2.11 -10.71
N ASP A 162 -14.64 -1.25 -11.10
CA ASP A 162 -13.77 -1.44 -12.23
C ASP A 162 -12.38 -1.99 -11.83
N GLN A 163 -12.18 -2.29 -10.54
CA GLN A 163 -10.92 -2.73 -9.93
C GLN A 163 -9.83 -1.66 -9.87
N ILE A 164 -10.20 -0.39 -10.03
CA ILE A 164 -9.36 0.78 -9.82
C ILE A 164 -9.91 1.51 -8.57
N PRO A 165 -9.09 1.79 -7.55
CA PRO A 165 -9.59 2.49 -6.38
C PRO A 165 -9.90 3.95 -6.68
N ASP A 166 -11.01 4.45 -6.14
CA ASP A 166 -11.50 5.83 -6.27
C ASP A 166 -10.39 6.87 -6.05
N ALA A 167 -9.60 6.71 -4.98
CA ALA A 167 -8.52 7.63 -4.66
C ALA A 167 -7.44 7.71 -5.75
N TRP A 168 -7.18 6.61 -6.47
CA TRP A 168 -6.25 6.63 -7.60
C TRP A 168 -6.86 7.36 -8.80
N GLU A 169 -8.13 7.10 -9.12
CA GLU A 169 -8.83 7.79 -10.21
C GLU A 169 -8.95 9.29 -9.98
N TYR A 170 -9.34 9.71 -8.77
CA TYR A 170 -9.39 11.12 -8.38
C TYR A 170 -8.00 11.76 -8.43
N LEU A 171 -6.95 11.04 -8.01
CA LEU A 171 -5.58 11.54 -8.10
C LEU A 171 -5.12 11.75 -9.55
N ARG A 172 -5.51 10.87 -10.48
CA ARG A 172 -5.09 10.92 -11.89
C ARG A 172 -5.94 11.85 -12.73
N THR A 173 -7.26 11.81 -12.59
CA THR A 173 -8.20 12.47 -13.50
C THR A 173 -9.18 13.42 -12.80
N GLY A 174 -9.26 13.39 -11.47
CA GLY A 174 -10.20 14.17 -10.69
C GLY A 174 -11.65 13.68 -10.75
N SER A 175 -11.90 12.47 -11.27
CA SER A 175 -13.24 11.91 -11.44
C SER A 175 -13.20 10.39 -11.58
N LEU A 176 -14.27 9.71 -11.15
CA LEU A 176 -14.49 8.26 -11.34
C LEU A 176 -15.02 7.90 -12.76
N GLY A 177 -15.05 8.87 -13.67
CA GLY A 177 -15.79 8.75 -14.94
C GLY A 177 -14.93 8.58 -16.18
N PHE A 178 -13.60 8.58 -16.03
CA PHE A 178 -12.66 8.59 -17.15
C PHE A 178 -11.92 7.28 -17.33
N LEU A 179 -11.59 6.61 -16.22
CA LEU A 179 -10.85 5.35 -16.24
C LEU A 179 -11.85 4.20 -16.15
N SER A 180 -11.46 3.04 -16.67
CA SER A 180 -12.26 1.83 -16.57
C SER A 180 -11.42 0.58 -16.64
N LEU A 181 -11.94 -0.55 -16.15
CA LEU A 181 -11.27 -1.86 -16.16
C LEU A 181 -10.59 -2.24 -17.49
N ASN A 182 -11.23 -1.93 -18.62
CA ASN A 182 -10.72 -2.23 -19.97
C ASN A 182 -10.52 -0.97 -20.83
N GLY A 183 -10.60 0.21 -20.23
CA GLY A 183 -10.29 1.47 -20.90
C GLY A 183 -8.79 1.59 -21.13
N ASP A 184 -8.41 2.54 -21.99
CA ASP A 184 -7.03 2.86 -22.37
C ASP A 184 -7.07 4.35 -22.74
N LEU A 185 -7.06 5.21 -21.72
CA LEU A 185 -7.41 6.63 -21.87
C LEU A 185 -6.43 7.40 -22.76
N ASP A 186 -5.15 7.01 -22.77
CA ASP A 186 -4.10 7.66 -23.57
C ASP A 186 -3.73 6.92 -24.87
N HIS A 187 -4.36 5.77 -25.12
CA HIS A 187 -4.25 4.95 -26.33
C HIS A 187 -2.84 4.36 -26.57
N ASP A 188 -2.15 3.95 -25.50
CA ASP A 188 -0.85 3.29 -25.59
C ASP A 188 -0.90 1.76 -25.65
N GLY A 189 -2.11 1.20 -25.51
CA GLY A 189 -2.37 -0.23 -25.53
C GLY A 189 -2.28 -0.93 -24.17
N VAL A 190 -2.02 -0.19 -23.09
CA VAL A 190 -2.14 -0.63 -21.70
C VAL A 190 -3.50 -0.19 -21.18
N SER A 191 -4.24 -1.10 -20.55
CA SER A 191 -5.53 -0.73 -19.99
C SER A 191 -5.38 0.08 -18.70
N ASP A 192 -6.31 1.00 -18.39
CA ASP A 192 -6.27 1.86 -17.19
C ASP A 192 -6.07 1.05 -15.89
N ARG A 193 -6.69 -0.14 -15.79
CA ARG A 193 -6.54 -1.04 -14.63
C ARG A 193 -5.17 -1.72 -14.53
N ASN A 194 -4.49 -1.92 -15.66
CA ASN A 194 -3.11 -2.39 -15.66
C ASN A 194 -2.16 -1.24 -15.33
N GLU A 195 -2.47 -0.03 -15.75
CA GLU A 195 -1.74 1.17 -15.36
C GLU A 195 -1.82 1.46 -13.86
N TYR A 196 -3.01 1.32 -13.27
CA TYR A 196 -3.16 1.29 -11.82
C TYR A 196 -2.24 0.24 -11.19
N GLN A 197 -2.23 -0.99 -11.72
CA GLN A 197 -1.37 -2.03 -11.15
C GLN A 197 0.13 -1.71 -11.27
N SER A 198 0.57 -1.06 -12.35
CA SER A 198 1.96 -0.61 -12.51
C SER A 198 2.30 0.74 -11.89
N ASP A 199 1.30 1.50 -11.44
CA ASP A 199 1.38 2.90 -11.04
C ASP A 199 1.94 3.84 -12.13
N THR A 200 1.54 3.59 -13.38
CA THR A 200 1.82 4.48 -14.51
C THR A 200 0.78 5.59 -14.64
N ASP A 201 1.07 6.61 -15.44
CA ASP A 201 0.17 7.73 -15.68
C ASP A 201 -0.80 7.49 -16.88
N PRO A 202 -2.11 7.26 -16.63
CA PRO A 202 -3.11 6.95 -17.67
C PRO A 202 -3.45 8.10 -18.61
N LEU A 203 -2.76 9.24 -18.46
CA LEU A 203 -2.88 10.41 -19.32
C LEU A 203 -1.67 10.57 -20.24
N SER A 204 -0.71 9.65 -20.18
CA SER A 204 0.59 9.80 -20.80
C SER A 204 1.10 8.48 -21.38
N SER A 205 0.85 8.30 -22.69
CA SER A 205 1.34 7.16 -23.50
C SER A 205 2.87 6.94 -23.50
N ALA A 206 3.63 7.87 -22.92
CA ALA A 206 5.06 7.74 -22.71
C ALA A 206 5.43 7.01 -21.40
N ASP A 207 4.49 6.83 -20.48
CA ASP A 207 4.68 6.25 -19.17
C ASP A 207 4.13 4.83 -19.11
N THR A 208 4.86 3.88 -19.68
CA THR A 208 4.50 2.45 -19.61
C THR A 208 5.43 1.67 -18.71
N PHE A 209 4.89 0.64 -18.08
CA PHE A 209 5.71 -0.38 -17.42
C PHE A 209 6.36 -1.28 -18.47
N SER A 210 7.66 -1.08 -18.65
CA SER A 210 8.46 -1.89 -19.56
C SER A 210 9.82 -2.22 -18.97
N VAL A 211 10.29 -3.42 -19.26
CA VAL A 211 11.69 -3.81 -19.03
C VAL A 211 12.52 -3.18 -20.14
N MET A 212 13.52 -2.39 -19.76
CA MET A 212 14.48 -1.80 -20.68
C MET A 212 15.34 -2.88 -21.34
N LEU A 213 16.16 -2.52 -22.32
CA LEU A 213 17.04 -3.47 -22.99
C LEU A 213 17.91 -4.23 -21.96
N PRO A 214 17.75 -5.56 -21.83
CA PRO A 214 18.48 -6.34 -20.84
C PRO A 214 19.96 -6.42 -21.21
N GLN A 215 20.82 -6.35 -20.20
CA GLN A 215 22.25 -6.57 -20.39
C GLN A 215 22.57 -8.03 -20.07
N VAL A 216 23.29 -8.70 -20.95
CA VAL A 216 23.68 -10.12 -20.77
C VAL A 216 25.18 -10.24 -20.87
N GLU A 217 25.78 -10.84 -19.85
CA GLU A 217 27.22 -11.09 -19.76
C GLU A 217 27.48 -12.58 -19.51
N LYS A 218 28.48 -13.14 -20.20
CA LYS A 218 28.97 -14.48 -19.92
C LYS A 218 30.11 -14.40 -18.90
N LEU A 219 29.92 -15.01 -17.74
CA LEU A 219 30.92 -15.05 -16.68
C LEU A 219 32.06 -16.04 -17.01
N PRO A 220 33.25 -15.89 -16.39
CA PRO A 220 34.41 -16.76 -16.67
C PRO A 220 34.17 -18.26 -16.39
N ASN A 221 33.27 -18.57 -15.45
CA ASN A 221 32.86 -19.94 -15.14
C ASN A 221 31.86 -20.53 -16.15
N GLY A 222 31.44 -19.75 -17.14
CA GLY A 222 30.48 -20.14 -18.17
C GLY A 222 29.04 -19.70 -17.90
N ASP A 223 28.70 -19.29 -16.68
CA ASP A 223 27.36 -18.83 -16.31
C ASP A 223 26.95 -17.59 -17.11
N MET A 224 25.64 -17.37 -17.21
CA MET A 224 25.07 -16.19 -17.84
C MET A 224 24.53 -15.25 -16.77
N GLN A 225 25.03 -14.02 -16.75
CA GLN A 225 24.50 -12.95 -15.94
C GLN A 225 23.53 -12.10 -16.79
N VAL A 226 22.33 -11.87 -16.27
CA VAL A 226 21.29 -11.05 -16.90
C VAL A 226 20.93 -9.92 -15.96
N THR A 227 21.16 -8.69 -16.39
CA THR A 227 20.76 -7.48 -15.67
C THR A 227 19.51 -6.91 -16.33
N LEU A 228 18.44 -6.82 -15.53
CA LEU A 228 17.18 -6.22 -15.91
C LEU A 228 17.03 -4.88 -15.21
N THR A 229 16.69 -3.86 -15.99
CA THR A 229 16.31 -2.54 -15.50
C THR A 229 14.89 -2.23 -15.98
N TRP A 230 14.03 -1.76 -15.10
CA TRP A 230 12.66 -1.36 -15.44
C TRP A 230 12.29 -0.07 -14.72
N ARG A 231 11.31 0.65 -15.26
CA ARG A 231 10.70 1.78 -14.54
C ARG A 231 9.92 1.26 -13.35
N SER A 232 10.13 1.86 -12.18
CA SER A 232 9.53 1.41 -10.93
C SER A 232 8.91 2.57 -10.14
N SER A 233 7.81 2.28 -9.48
CA SER A 233 7.14 3.15 -8.52
C SER A 233 7.53 2.76 -7.08
N PRO A 234 7.72 3.74 -6.17
CA PRO A 234 7.94 3.48 -4.75
C PRO A 234 6.75 2.80 -4.04
N ASP A 235 5.56 2.81 -4.65
CA ASP A 235 4.32 2.24 -4.09
C ASP A 235 3.99 0.85 -4.63
N ARG A 236 4.95 0.21 -5.31
CA ARG A 236 4.81 -1.12 -5.88
C ARG A 236 5.97 -2.01 -5.48
N GLU A 237 5.73 -3.32 -5.51
CA GLU A 237 6.77 -4.33 -5.44
C GLU A 237 6.88 -5.05 -6.78
N TYR A 238 8.00 -5.75 -6.97
CA TYR A 238 8.29 -6.45 -8.21
C TYR A 238 8.74 -7.87 -7.93
N VAL A 239 8.47 -8.78 -8.86
CA VAL A 239 9.12 -10.08 -8.88
C VAL A 239 9.68 -10.31 -10.28
N ILE A 240 10.87 -10.88 -10.37
CA ILE A 240 11.40 -11.33 -11.64
C ILE A 240 11.08 -12.80 -11.77
N GLU A 241 10.37 -13.15 -12.83
CA GLU A 241 10.02 -14.52 -13.12
C GLU A 241 10.77 -14.99 -14.36
N ALA A 242 11.04 -16.29 -14.41
CA ALA A 242 11.74 -16.95 -15.48
C ALA A 242 10.95 -18.15 -16.02
N ILE A 243 11.16 -18.42 -17.30
CA ILE A 243 10.71 -19.64 -17.97
C ILE A 243 11.78 -20.07 -18.97
N ASP A 244 12.01 -21.38 -19.10
CA ASP A 244 13.05 -21.90 -20.01
C ASP A 244 12.54 -22.01 -21.46
N ASP A 245 11.22 -22.15 -21.64
CA ASP A 245 10.56 -22.21 -22.94
C ASP A 245 9.23 -21.42 -22.91
N LEU A 246 9.05 -20.50 -23.86
CA LEU A 246 7.82 -19.70 -24.01
C LEU A 246 6.59 -20.54 -24.40
N THR A 247 6.76 -21.81 -24.80
CA THR A 247 5.62 -22.72 -24.98
C THR A 247 5.04 -23.22 -23.65
N GLY A 248 5.80 -23.10 -22.55
CA GLY A 248 5.34 -23.41 -21.21
C GLY A 248 4.38 -22.34 -20.67
N SER A 249 3.57 -22.72 -19.69
CA SER A 249 2.58 -21.83 -19.08
C SER A 249 2.97 -21.31 -17.70
N MET A 250 4.00 -21.87 -17.08
CA MET A 250 4.36 -21.58 -15.69
C MET A 250 5.67 -20.77 -15.62
N TRP A 251 5.52 -19.48 -15.33
CA TRP A 251 6.61 -18.60 -14.95
C TRP A 251 6.93 -18.82 -13.47
N MET A 252 8.19 -19.03 -13.13
CA MET A 252 8.64 -19.26 -11.74
C MET A 252 9.49 -18.10 -11.26
N ASP A 253 9.52 -17.82 -9.96
CA ASP A 253 10.44 -16.83 -9.39
C ASP A 253 11.89 -17.15 -9.80
N ALA A 254 12.62 -16.12 -10.25
CA ALA A 254 14.01 -16.22 -10.66
C ALA A 254 14.98 -16.30 -9.47
N GLY A 255 14.46 -16.50 -8.25
CA GLY A 255 15.21 -16.71 -7.02
C GLY A 255 15.48 -15.44 -6.22
N MET A 256 14.78 -14.34 -6.53
CA MET A 256 14.93 -13.08 -5.81
C MET A 256 13.79 -12.82 -4.82
N GLY A 257 12.66 -13.51 -4.98
CA GLY A 257 11.43 -13.18 -4.25
C GLY A 257 10.91 -11.78 -4.60
N PRO A 258 10.05 -11.20 -3.73
CA PRO A 258 9.60 -9.82 -3.85
C PRO A 258 10.77 -8.83 -3.76
N ILE A 259 10.75 -7.83 -4.62
CA ILE A 259 11.78 -6.82 -4.80
C ILE A 259 11.16 -5.46 -4.48
N LYS A 260 11.71 -4.82 -3.45
CA LYS A 260 11.49 -3.41 -3.17
C LYS A 260 12.14 -2.55 -4.27
N PRO A 261 11.48 -1.47 -4.71
CA PRO A 261 12.05 -0.53 -5.67
C PRO A 261 13.32 0.13 -5.15
N ASP A 262 14.26 0.40 -6.06
CA ASP A 262 15.42 1.23 -5.77
C ASP A 262 15.02 2.71 -5.58
N ALA A 263 15.91 3.52 -5.02
CA ALA A 263 15.69 4.95 -4.96
C ALA A 263 15.68 5.55 -6.38
N GLY A 264 14.67 6.36 -6.69
CA GLY A 264 14.48 6.97 -8.01
C GLY A 264 13.32 6.35 -8.77
N SER A 265 13.36 6.41 -10.10
CA SER A 265 12.27 5.94 -10.99
C SER A 265 12.59 4.63 -11.70
N GLN A 266 13.68 3.96 -11.36
CA GLN A 266 14.10 2.72 -11.98
C GLN A 266 14.66 1.77 -10.94
N THR A 267 14.38 0.48 -11.13
CA THR A 267 14.96 -0.60 -10.33
C THR A 267 15.82 -1.48 -11.23
N THR A 268 16.99 -1.87 -10.72
CA THR A 268 17.92 -2.74 -11.45
C THR A 268 18.26 -3.97 -10.63
N ARG A 269 18.10 -5.15 -11.21
CA ARG A 269 18.51 -6.41 -10.58
C ARG A 269 19.27 -7.28 -11.56
N THR A 270 20.17 -8.08 -11.00
CA THR A 270 21.05 -8.96 -11.76
C THR A 270 20.84 -10.40 -11.30
N ILE A 271 20.58 -11.28 -12.25
CA ILE A 271 20.32 -12.71 -12.03
C ILE A 271 21.43 -13.50 -12.71
N THR A 272 21.87 -14.58 -12.06
CA THR A 272 22.82 -15.54 -12.63
C THR A 272 22.10 -16.83 -12.97
N GLY A 273 22.20 -17.24 -14.23
CA GLY A 273 21.68 -18.51 -14.74
C GLY A 273 22.82 -19.45 -15.18
N PRO A 274 22.58 -20.76 -15.20
CA PRO A 274 23.57 -21.74 -15.61
C PRO A 274 23.91 -21.62 -17.11
N PRO A 275 25.11 -22.07 -17.54
CA PRO A 275 25.49 -22.10 -18.95
C PRO A 275 24.54 -22.94 -19.80
N GLY A 276 24.33 -22.52 -21.05
CA GLY A 276 23.70 -23.37 -22.08
C GLY A 276 22.19 -23.57 -21.92
N VAL A 277 21.56 -22.92 -20.94
CA VAL A 277 20.10 -22.92 -20.78
C VAL A 277 19.53 -21.66 -21.44
N ARG A 278 18.61 -21.85 -22.38
CA ARG A 278 17.78 -20.75 -22.89
C ARG A 278 16.78 -20.41 -21.79
N ARG A 279 16.67 -19.13 -21.46
CA ARG A 279 15.74 -18.63 -20.44
C ARG A 279 15.20 -17.28 -20.85
N PHE A 280 13.93 -17.07 -20.54
CA PHE A 280 13.21 -15.84 -20.75
C PHE A 280 12.83 -15.28 -19.39
N TYR A 281 12.83 -13.96 -19.28
CA TYR A 281 12.53 -13.26 -18.04
C TYR A 281 11.41 -12.26 -18.26
N ARG A 282 10.60 -12.06 -17.22
CA ARG A 282 9.68 -10.93 -17.13
C ARG A 282 9.74 -10.33 -15.73
N ALA A 283 9.56 -9.03 -15.63
CA ALA A 283 9.25 -8.38 -14.36
C ALA A 283 7.73 -8.30 -14.23
N ARG A 284 7.19 -8.67 -13.07
CA ARG A 284 5.76 -8.56 -12.76
C ARG A 284 5.57 -7.63 -11.56
N VAL A 285 4.59 -6.74 -11.67
CA VAL A 285 4.25 -5.78 -10.62
C VAL A 285 3.29 -6.39 -9.61
N LEU A 286 3.55 -6.13 -8.35
CA LEU A 286 2.74 -6.51 -7.20
C LEU A 286 2.29 -5.26 -6.47
N LEU A 287 1.04 -5.25 -6.01
CA LEU A 287 0.60 -4.29 -5.02
C LEU A 287 1.17 -4.71 -3.65
N PRO A 288 1.70 -3.78 -2.85
CA PRO A 288 2.25 -4.10 -1.53
C PRO A 288 1.14 -4.52 -0.57
N LEU A 289 1.46 -5.43 0.35
CA LEU A 289 0.64 -5.79 1.51
C LEU A 289 -0.85 -6.01 1.17
N GLN A 290 -1.14 -6.76 0.10
CA GLN A 290 -2.53 -7.10 -0.26
C GLN A 290 -3.18 -7.97 0.83
N PRO A 291 -4.46 -7.73 1.18
CA PRO A 291 -5.19 -8.51 2.17
C PRO A 291 -5.47 -9.96 1.75
#